data_AF-A0A537ZUP1-F1
#
_entry.id   AF-A0A537ZUP1-F1
#
_cell.length_a   1.000
_cell.length_b   1.000
_cell.length_c   1.000
_cell.angle_alpha   90.00
_cell.angle_beta   90.00
_cell.angle_gamma   90.00
#
_symmetry.space_group_name_H-M   'P 1'
#
loop_
_entity.id
_entity.type
_entity.pdbx_description
1 polymer ?
#
loop_
_entity_poly.entity_id
_entity_poly.type
_entity_poly.pdbx_seq_one_letter_code
_entity_poly.pdbx_strand_id
1 'polypeptide(L)'
;CAGMIICDREHLGLVDATAERNAFGRQIASFEVELQIDRLGPDPLRAVFIRAPRITSHGADVEVMASVDEHPVAVRQGRIVLCAFHPELTDDSRVHALLMALATAAREERKDQMTRAERQTDA
;
A
#
# COMPACT_ATOMS: atom_id res chain seq x y z
N CYS A 1 4.16 2.74 6.98
CA CYS A 1 5.23 2.28 7.89
C CYS A 1 4.90 0.95 8.58
N ALA A 2 4.56 0.92 9.88
CA ALA A 2 4.40 -0.34 10.65
C ALA A 2 3.35 -1.32 10.07
N GLY A 3 2.25 -0.80 9.51
CA GLY A 3 1.24 -1.61 8.84
C GLY A 3 1.79 -2.46 7.69
N MET A 4 2.86 -2.01 7.01
CA MET A 4 3.54 -2.80 5.97
C MET A 4 4.13 -4.09 6.53
N ILE A 5 4.77 -4.02 7.69
CA ILE A 5 5.36 -5.20 8.37
C ILE A 5 4.24 -6.12 8.84
N ILE A 6 3.20 -5.56 9.46
CA ILE A 6 2.08 -6.34 9.99
C ILE A 6 1.36 -7.14 8.90
N CYS A 7 1.22 -6.58 7.70
CA CYS A 7 0.49 -7.20 6.60
C CYS A 7 1.34 -8.17 5.74
N ASP A 8 2.65 -8.27 5.98
CA ASP A 8 3.55 -9.07 5.16
C ASP A 8 3.36 -10.59 5.38
N ARG A 9 4.07 -11.40 4.57
CA ARG A 9 4.01 -12.87 4.61
C ARG A 9 4.35 -13.50 5.95
N GLU A 10 5.26 -12.89 6.71
CA GLU A 10 5.78 -13.46 7.96
C GLU A 10 4.89 -13.10 9.16
N HIS A 11 3.87 -12.25 8.97
CA HIS A 11 2.94 -11.81 10.01
C HIS A 11 1.49 -12.19 9.66
N LEU A 12 0.63 -11.24 9.26
CA LEU A 12 -0.77 -11.56 8.95
C LEU A 12 -0.95 -12.25 7.60
N GLY A 13 0.06 -12.27 6.73
CA GLY A 13 -0.01 -12.94 5.43
C GLY A 13 -1.04 -12.35 4.48
N LEU A 14 -1.34 -11.05 4.59
CA LEU A 14 -2.37 -10.40 3.79
C LEU A 14 -1.85 -9.93 2.43
N VAL A 15 -0.54 -9.72 2.32
CA VAL A 15 0.18 -9.34 1.10
C VAL A 15 1.37 -10.29 0.92
N ASP A 16 1.56 -10.79 -0.30
CA ASP A 16 2.68 -11.63 -0.74
C ASP A 16 3.94 -10.77 -0.92
N ALA A 17 4.39 -10.16 0.18
CA ALA A 17 5.62 -9.40 0.27
C ALA A 17 6.32 -9.72 1.60
N THR A 18 7.62 -9.46 1.67
CA THR A 18 8.42 -9.58 2.90
C THR A 18 9.02 -8.22 3.23
N ALA A 19 8.78 -7.73 4.45
CA ALA A 19 9.26 -6.44 4.92
C ALA A 19 10.42 -6.58 5.92
N GLU A 20 11.47 -5.78 5.75
CA GLU A 20 12.59 -5.67 6.68
C GLU A 20 12.47 -4.38 7.49
N ARG A 21 12.61 -4.48 8.82
CA ARG A 21 12.45 -3.35 9.75
C ARG A 21 13.69 -2.46 9.80
N ASN A 22 13.50 -1.15 9.98
CA ASN A 22 14.58 -0.15 10.14
C ASN A 22 15.65 -0.23 9.04
N ALA A 23 15.24 -0.45 7.80
CA ALA A 23 16.14 -0.91 6.77
C ALA A 23 16.99 0.19 6.11
N PHE A 24 16.72 1.46 6.44
CA PHE A 24 17.44 2.64 5.93
C PHE A 24 18.59 3.13 6.84
N GLY A 25 19.08 2.30 7.78
CA GLY A 25 20.35 2.52 8.47
C GLY A 25 20.31 2.94 9.95
N ARG A 26 21.50 3.24 10.50
CA ARG A 26 21.81 3.29 11.95
C ARG A 26 21.93 4.70 12.55
N GLN A 27 21.76 5.74 11.75
CA GLN A 27 21.68 7.12 12.22
C GLN A 27 20.21 7.55 12.21
N ILE A 28 19.91 8.65 12.90
CA ILE A 28 18.62 9.33 13.08
C ILE A 28 17.92 9.62 11.72
N ALA A 29 17.49 8.61 10.97
CA ALA A 29 17.09 8.74 9.57
C ALA A 29 15.57 8.78 9.46
N SER A 30 14.98 9.85 9.97
CA SER A 30 13.79 10.39 9.30
C SER A 30 14.26 11.17 8.09
N PHE A 31 13.69 10.90 6.92
CA PHE A 31 13.99 11.66 5.71
C PHE A 31 12.72 11.90 4.90
N GLU A 32 12.77 12.89 4.04
CA GLU A 32 11.70 13.24 3.11
C GLU A 32 12.23 13.13 1.69
N VAL A 33 11.40 12.62 0.79
CA VAL A 33 11.71 12.54 -0.65
C VAL A 33 10.43 12.73 -1.46
N GLU A 34 10.55 13.41 -2.60
CA GLU A 34 9.48 13.53 -3.57
C GLU A 34 9.39 12.23 -4.39
N LEU A 35 8.29 11.50 -4.28
CA LEU A 35 8.05 10.24 -4.96
C LEU A 35 7.02 10.40 -6.08
N GLN A 36 7.38 9.96 -7.26
CA GLN A 36 6.40 9.61 -8.28
C GLN A 36 5.76 8.29 -7.86
N ILE A 37 4.45 8.31 -7.65
CA ILE A 37 3.69 7.13 -7.22
C ILE A 37 2.63 6.84 -8.27
N ASP A 38 2.76 5.68 -8.92
CA ASP A 38 1.77 5.20 -9.86
C ASP A 38 0.39 5.16 -9.18
N ARG A 39 -0.66 5.49 -9.95
CA ARG A 39 -2.05 5.65 -9.49
C ARG A 39 -2.36 6.93 -8.70
N LEU A 40 -1.38 7.78 -8.36
CA LEU A 40 -1.62 9.06 -7.65
C LEU A 40 -1.54 10.31 -8.54
N GLY A 41 -1.41 10.14 -9.86
CA GLY A 41 -1.30 11.24 -10.82
C GLY A 41 0.15 11.62 -11.13
N PRO A 42 0.36 12.68 -11.93
CA PRO A 42 1.68 13.02 -12.48
C PRO A 42 2.59 13.81 -11.52
N ASP A 43 2.01 14.44 -10.50
CA ASP A 43 2.77 15.29 -9.58
C ASP A 43 3.43 14.42 -8.50
N PRO A 44 4.71 14.67 -8.16
CA PRO A 44 5.36 13.98 -7.07
C PRO A 44 4.59 14.15 -5.75
N LEU A 45 4.69 13.16 -4.88
CA LEU A 45 4.18 13.18 -3.52
C LEU A 45 5.34 13.27 -2.55
N ARG A 46 5.28 14.24 -1.63
CA ARG A 46 6.22 14.34 -0.52
C ARG A 46 6.04 13.17 0.43
N ALA A 47 6.99 12.26 0.49
CA ALA A 47 6.93 11.05 1.32
C ALA A 47 7.84 11.19 2.55
N VAL A 48 7.23 11.11 3.74
CA VAL A 48 7.94 11.22 5.03
C VAL A 48 8.25 9.84 5.58
N PHE A 49 9.52 9.47 5.64
CA PHE A 49 9.99 8.20 6.16
C PHE A 49 10.46 8.36 7.60
N ILE A 50 9.94 7.55 8.53
CA ILE A 50 10.38 7.54 9.93
C ILE A 50 10.64 6.09 10.32
N ARG A 51 11.93 5.75 10.53
CA ARG A 51 12.37 4.37 10.83
C ARG A 51 11.76 3.34 9.88
N ALA A 52 11.67 3.72 8.62
CA ALA A 52 10.82 3.02 7.66
C ALA A 52 11.32 1.58 7.41
N PRO A 53 10.38 0.64 7.21
CA PRO A 53 10.72 -0.65 6.63
C PRO A 53 11.00 -0.52 5.13
N ARG A 54 11.60 -1.55 4.54
CA ARG A 54 11.64 -1.74 3.08
C ARG A 54 11.14 -3.12 2.71
N ILE A 55 10.63 -3.28 1.49
CA ILE A 55 10.29 -4.61 0.96
C ILE A 55 11.56 -5.24 0.37
N THR A 56 11.85 -6.48 0.77
CA THR A 56 13.02 -7.24 0.29
C THR A 56 12.66 -8.26 -0.79
N SER A 57 11.40 -8.68 -0.85
CA SER A 57 10.86 -9.55 -1.90
C SER A 57 9.35 -9.45 -1.97
N HIS A 58 8.78 -9.73 -3.14
CA HIS A 58 7.34 -9.77 -3.36
C HIS A 58 6.96 -10.79 -4.44
N GLY A 59 5.71 -11.23 -4.43
CA GLY A 59 5.11 -12.10 -5.44
C GLY A 59 4.77 -11.37 -6.73
N ALA A 60 4.37 -12.16 -7.74
CA ALA A 60 4.06 -11.66 -9.08
C ALA A 60 2.80 -10.76 -9.13
N ASP A 61 1.85 -10.98 -8.22
CA ASP A 61 0.60 -10.22 -8.15
C ASP A 61 0.71 -8.91 -7.35
N VAL A 62 1.90 -8.60 -6.83
CA VAL A 62 2.17 -7.35 -6.10
C VAL A 62 2.57 -6.26 -7.10
N GLU A 63 1.73 -5.23 -7.23
CA GLU A 63 2.01 -4.02 -7.99
C GLU A 63 2.93 -3.11 -7.16
N VAL A 64 4.14 -2.86 -7.66
CA VAL A 64 5.06 -1.86 -7.08
C VAL A 64 4.68 -0.49 -7.65
N MET A 65 4.21 0.41 -6.80
CA MET A 65 3.76 1.75 -7.20
C MET A 65 4.85 2.81 -7.06
N ALA A 66 5.83 2.60 -6.17
CA ALA A 66 6.99 3.46 -6.01
C ALA A 66 8.15 2.74 -5.29
N SER A 67 9.37 3.16 -5.59
CA SER A 67 10.61 2.63 -5.01
C SER A 67 11.56 3.75 -4.58
N VAL A 68 12.40 3.46 -3.58
CA VAL A 68 13.54 4.30 -3.17
C VAL A 68 14.77 3.39 -3.15
N ASP A 69 15.85 3.81 -3.83
CA ASP A 69 17.08 3.03 -3.98
C ASP A 69 16.81 1.58 -4.41
N GLU A 70 15.97 1.38 -5.44
CA GLU A 70 15.51 0.07 -5.94
C GLU A 70 14.65 -0.77 -4.98
N HIS A 71 14.32 -0.26 -3.78
CA HIS A 71 13.47 -0.97 -2.83
C HIS A 71 12.03 -0.47 -2.90
N PRO A 72 11.03 -1.35 -3.06
CA PRO A 72 9.63 -0.94 -3.03
C PRO A 72 9.25 -0.29 -1.69
N VAL A 73 8.65 0.90 -1.78
CA VAL A 73 8.18 1.68 -0.63
C VAL A 73 6.69 1.98 -0.68
N ALA A 74 6.04 1.76 -1.82
CA ALA A 74 4.59 1.72 -1.96
C ALA A 74 4.20 0.54 -2.85
N VAL A 75 3.36 -0.35 -2.33
CA VAL A 75 2.89 -1.53 -3.06
C VAL A 75 1.40 -1.74 -2.89
N ARG A 76 0.83 -2.49 -3.83
CA ARG A 76 -0.57 -2.88 -3.80
C ARG A 76 -0.73 -4.34 -4.20
N GLN A 77 -1.60 -5.06 -3.49
CA GLN A 77 -2.09 -6.36 -3.92
C GLN A 77 -3.61 -6.40 -3.76
N GLY A 78 -4.32 -6.51 -4.88
CA GLY A 78 -5.78 -6.43 -4.92
C GLY A 78 -6.31 -5.12 -4.33
N ARG A 79 -6.89 -5.19 -3.12
CA ARG A 79 -7.51 -4.07 -2.40
C ARG A 79 -6.66 -3.53 -1.25
N ILE A 80 -5.49 -4.12 -1.02
CA ILE A 80 -4.59 -3.72 0.06
C ILE A 80 -3.49 -2.84 -0.52
N VAL A 81 -3.29 -1.69 0.11
CA VAL A 81 -2.20 -0.76 -0.21
C VAL A 81 -1.30 -0.65 1.01
N LEU A 82 0.00 -0.82 0.81
CA LEU A 82 1.02 -0.67 1.85
C LEU A 82 2.00 0.43 1.42
N CYS A 83 2.32 1.32 2.36
CA CYS A 83 3.39 2.31 2.19
C CYS A 83 4.40 2.19 3.34
N ALA A 84 5.68 2.44 3.06
CA ALA A 84 6.77 2.46 4.04
C ALA A 84 6.83 3.81 4.76
N PHE A 85 6.41 4.89 4.10
CA PHE A 85 6.32 6.25 4.62
C PHE A 85 5.01 6.52 5.38
N HIS A 86 4.83 7.78 5.75
CA HIS A 86 3.71 8.32 6.54
C HIS A 86 2.95 9.41 5.74
N PRO A 87 2.01 9.03 4.86
CA PRO A 87 1.21 10.00 4.11
C PRO A 87 0.39 10.93 5.02
N GLU A 88 0.06 10.48 6.24
CA GLU A 88 -0.69 11.22 7.25
C GLU A 88 0.08 12.41 7.86
N LEU A 89 1.40 12.49 7.63
CA LEU A 89 2.23 13.61 8.09
C LEU A 89 2.37 14.72 7.04
N THR A 90 1.53 14.68 6.01
CA THR A 90 1.47 15.69 4.94
C THR A 90 0.02 16.10 4.69
N ASP A 91 -0.18 17.25 4.05
CA ASP A 91 -1.50 17.71 3.62
C ASP A 91 -1.97 17.07 2.31
N ASP A 92 -1.19 16.13 1.75
CA ASP A 92 -1.51 15.43 0.52
C ASP A 92 -2.45 14.24 0.78
N SER A 93 -3.70 14.39 0.36
CA SER A 93 -4.74 13.38 0.57
C SER A 93 -4.76 12.25 -0.45
N ARG A 94 -3.90 12.27 -1.49
CA ARG A 94 -4.01 11.34 -2.64
C ARG A 94 -3.89 9.86 -2.25
N VAL A 95 -2.99 9.51 -1.31
CA VAL A 95 -2.88 8.12 -0.79
C VAL A 95 -4.14 7.71 -0.04
N HIS A 96 -4.70 8.59 0.78
CA HIS A 96 -5.94 8.34 1.50
C HIS A 96 -7.14 8.21 0.55
N ALA A 97 -7.20 9.05 -0.49
CA ALA A 97 -8.22 8.98 -1.52
C ALA A 97 -8.15 7.65 -2.30
N LEU A 98 -6.94 7.16 -2.63
CA LEU A 98 -6.76 5.83 -3.22
C LEU A 98 -7.32 4.73 -2.31
N LEU A 99 -7.01 4.76 -1.01
CA LEU A 99 -7.54 3.80 -0.05
C LEU A 99 -9.08 3.84 0.02
N MET A 100 -9.68 5.03 0.05
CA MET A 100 -11.14 5.20 0.07
C MET A 100 -11.80 4.72 -1.22
N ALA A 101 -11.17 4.96 -2.37
CA ALA A 101 -11.64 4.45 -3.66
C ALA A 101 -11.67 2.91 -3.67
N LEU A 102 -10.60 2.26 -3.18
CA LEU A 102 -10.53 0.80 -3.08
C LEU A 102 -11.58 0.23 -2.13
N ALA A 103 -11.78 0.87 -0.97
CA ALA A 103 -12.80 0.47 -0.01
C ALA A 103 -14.23 0.58 -0.58
N THR A 104 -14.47 1.63 -1.38
CA THR A 104 -15.76 1.87 -2.04
C THR A 104 -16.02 0.85 -3.15
N ALA A 105 -15.05 0.62 -4.04
CA ALA A 105 -15.14 -0.42 -5.07
C ALA A 105 -15.41 -1.80 -4.47
N ALA A 106 -14.70 -2.15 -3.39
CA ALA A 106 -14.89 -3.40 -2.68
C ALA A 106 -16.31 -3.58 -2.10
N ARG A 107 -16.94 -2.48 -1.69
CA ARG A 107 -18.32 -2.49 -1.18
C ARG A 107 -19.32 -2.73 -2.30
N GLU A 108 -19.16 -2.06 -3.43
CA GLU A 108 -20.08 -2.22 -4.57
C GLU A 108 -19.97 -3.62 -5.18
N GLU A 109 -18.75 -4.16 -5.35
CA GLU A 109 -18.56 -5.53 -5.83
C GLU A 109 -19.23 -6.58 -4.93
N ARG A 110 -19.23 -6.38 -3.60
CA ARG A 110 -19.94 -7.27 -2.67
C ARG A 110 -21.45 -7.20 -2.82
N LYS A 111 -22.02 -6.00 -3.04
CA LYS A 111 -23.45 -5.84 -3.29
C LYS A 111 -23.85 -6.54 -4.58
N ASP A 112 -23.08 -6.35 -5.65
CA ASP A 112 -23.36 -6.97 -6.95
C ASP A 112 -23.34 -8.50 -6.87
N GLN A 113 -22.38 -9.06 -6.12
CA GLN A 113 -22.30 -10.51 -5.88
C GLN A 113 -23.51 -11.04 -5.11
N MET A 114 -23.96 -10.31 -4.08
CA MET A 114 -25.15 -10.67 -3.30
C MET A 114 -26.42 -10.63 -4.15
N THR A 115 -26.62 -9.56 -4.92
CA THR A 115 -27.76 -9.43 -5.84
C THR A 115 -27.77 -10.49 -6.94
N ARG A 116 -26.60 -10.94 -7.42
CA ARG A 116 -26.51 -12.05 -8.38
C ARG A 116 -26.84 -13.39 -7.76
N ALA A 117 -26.36 -13.64 -6.54
CA ALA A 117 -26.66 -14.87 -5.81
C ALA A 117 -28.16 -15.02 -5.53
N GLU A 118 -28.84 -13.95 -5.10
CA GLU A 118 -30.29 -13.94 -4.84
C GLU A 118 -31.11 -14.31 -6.08
N ARG A 119 -30.77 -13.74 -7.25
CA ARG A 119 -31.44 -14.05 -8.53
C ARG A 119 -31.23 -15.49 -9.00
N GLN A 120 -30.19 -16.17 -8.51
CA GLN A 120 -29.84 -17.52 -8.92
C GLN A 120 -30.49 -18.59 -8.02
N THR A 121 -30.97 -18.21 -6.84
CA THR A 121 -31.77 -19.04 -5.93
C THR A 121 -33.28 -18.98 -6.20
N ASP A 122 -33.77 -17.92 -6.85
CA ASP A 122 -35.20 -17.73 -7.19
C ASP A 122 -35.60 -18.38 -8.54
N ALA A 123 -34.67 -19.08 -9.21
CA ALA A 123 -34.85 -19.79 -10.48
C ALA A 123 -34.67 -21.29 -10.31
#